data_AF-A0A9P8RLI5-F1
#
_entry.id   AF-A0A9P8RLI5-F1
#
_cell.length_a   1.000
_cell.length_b   1.000
_cell.length_c   1.000
_cell.angle_alpha   90.00
_cell.angle_beta   90.00
_cell.angle_gamma   90.00
#
_symmetry.space_group_name_H-M   'P 1'
#
loop_
_entity.id
_entity.type
_entity.pdbx_description
1 polymer ?
#
loop_
_entity_poly.entity_id
_entity_poly.type
_entity_poly.pdbx_seq_one_letter_code
_entity_poly.pdbx_strand_id
1 'polypeptide(L)'
;MDRKSIEIVVAHYNEDLRWMAGVAEDCIVYSKGTDTGSVPLPHIVLPNIGREGHTYLHHITTRYDELADITIFAQGSIGDHINLNIVQMKNAASKMSTDSIMTFPPRDLELFDAWEGIEWERYPCWRKWSSMVTKRMPLTPAEYFARFIGGGRVPVSIGFQPGAIFAVPRQIIHSRPLGLYKELMQTMFLGDMAHFNPETGHYMERFWLAMWKPDEYICWSREDVSKTDRNREGQLTKGRWRVVPAVHRDHVGSIPEAGAKEAINQQDKRPQASFVGVIRARLN
;
A
#
# COMPACT_ATOMS: atom_id res chain seq x y z
N MET A 1 -3.34 -13.87 26.86
CA MET A 1 -3.75 -12.45 26.72
C MET A 1 -4.90 -12.42 25.74
N ASP A 2 -5.92 -11.60 26.01
CA ASP A 2 -7.06 -11.45 25.12
C ASP A 2 -6.58 -10.84 23.79
N ARG A 3 -7.06 -11.38 22.66
CA ARG A 3 -6.62 -10.94 21.33
C ARG A 3 -7.25 -9.58 21.02
N LYS A 4 -6.50 -8.65 20.42
CA LYS A 4 -7.06 -7.38 19.95
C LYS A 4 -8.08 -7.62 18.83
N SER A 5 -9.26 -7.03 18.95
CA SER A 5 -10.31 -7.12 17.92
C SER A 5 -9.98 -6.27 16.69
N ILE A 6 -9.30 -5.14 16.87
CA ILE A 6 -8.92 -4.24 15.78
C ILE A 6 -7.57 -3.58 16.05
N GLU A 7 -6.80 -3.33 14.99
CA GLU A 7 -5.60 -2.51 15.03
C GLU A 7 -5.49 -1.64 13.77
N ILE A 8 -4.78 -0.52 13.87
CA ILE A 8 -4.55 0.42 12.77
C ILE A 8 -3.04 0.53 12.52
N VAL A 9 -2.57 0.04 11.39
CA VAL A 9 -1.17 0.03 10.99
C VAL A 9 -0.91 1.20 10.05
N VAL A 10 -0.05 2.11 10.48
CA VAL A 10 0.26 3.35 9.74
C VAL A 10 1.68 3.32 9.22
N ALA A 11 1.83 3.45 7.90
CA ALA A 11 3.10 3.67 7.23
C ALA A 11 3.42 5.16 7.21
N HIS A 12 4.27 5.60 8.12
CA HIS A 12 4.58 7.00 8.36
C HIS A 12 5.98 7.38 7.90
N TYR A 13 6.12 8.57 7.32
CA TYR A 13 7.39 9.26 7.11
C TYR A 13 7.47 10.51 7.98
N ASN A 14 6.98 11.65 7.49
CA ASN A 14 6.99 12.96 8.17
C ASN A 14 5.62 13.66 8.05
N GLU A 15 4.56 12.91 7.78
CA GLU A 15 3.22 13.46 7.63
C GLU A 15 2.64 13.93 8.96
N ASP A 16 1.69 14.86 8.91
CA ASP A 16 0.96 15.27 10.12
C ASP A 16 -0.05 14.19 10.54
N LEU A 17 0.22 13.57 11.68
CA LEU A 17 -0.55 12.46 12.22
C LEU A 17 -1.75 12.87 13.10
N ARG A 18 -2.07 14.17 13.23
CA ARG A 18 -3.20 14.63 14.07
C ARG A 18 -4.55 14.00 13.71
N TRP A 19 -4.71 13.52 12.48
CA TRP A 19 -5.92 12.81 12.05
C TRP A 19 -6.17 11.50 12.82
N MET A 20 -5.15 10.95 13.50
CA MET A 20 -5.28 9.77 14.36
C MET A 20 -5.87 10.05 15.75
N ALA A 21 -6.13 11.32 16.09
CA ALA A 21 -6.76 11.66 17.35
C ALA A 21 -8.08 10.88 17.54
N GLY A 22 -8.23 10.23 18.70
CA GLY A 22 -9.41 9.43 19.05
C GLY A 22 -9.32 7.92 18.74
N VAL A 23 -8.27 7.45 18.06
CA VAL A 23 -8.01 6.00 17.85
C VAL A 23 -6.56 5.62 18.16
N ALA A 24 -5.83 6.51 18.82
CA ALA A 24 -4.40 6.43 19.05
C ALA A 24 -3.99 5.10 19.72
N GLU A 25 -4.80 4.59 20.66
CA GLU A 25 -4.58 3.35 21.39
C GLU A 25 -4.63 2.07 20.53
N ASP A 26 -5.30 2.12 19.39
CA ASP A 26 -5.36 1.01 18.42
C ASP A 26 -4.27 1.11 17.36
N CYS A 27 -3.54 2.24 17.30
CA CYS A 27 -2.56 2.50 16.27
C CYS A 27 -1.20 1.85 16.56
N ILE A 28 -0.61 1.29 15.51
CA ILE A 28 0.79 0.90 15.43
C ILE A 28 1.41 1.75 14.32
N VAL A 29 2.26 2.69 14.71
CA VAL A 29 2.90 3.62 13.77
C VAL A 29 4.31 3.12 13.46
N TYR A 30 4.55 2.79 12.21
CA TYR A 30 5.90 2.51 11.72
C TYR A 30 6.46 3.76 11.05
N SER A 31 7.47 4.36 11.67
CA SER A 31 8.04 5.65 11.27
C SER A 31 9.34 5.47 10.50
N LYS A 32 9.40 6.02 9.29
CA LYS A 32 10.59 6.02 8.42
C LYS A 32 11.27 7.39 8.34
N GLY A 33 10.59 8.43 8.82
CA GLY A 33 11.12 9.78 8.88
C GLY A 33 11.64 10.14 10.28
N THR A 34 12.11 11.38 10.38
CA THR A 34 12.69 11.94 11.61
C THR A 34 11.69 12.74 12.42
N ASP A 35 10.62 13.19 11.78
CA ASP A 35 9.50 13.79 12.48
C ASP A 35 8.67 12.65 13.08
N THR A 36 8.40 12.69 14.38
CA THR A 36 7.49 11.74 15.03
C THR A 36 6.07 12.31 15.15
N GLY A 37 5.81 13.44 14.50
CA GLY A 37 4.52 14.12 14.54
C GLY A 37 4.20 14.69 15.92
N SER A 38 3.03 15.30 16.01
CA SER A 38 2.52 15.98 17.22
C SER A 38 1.66 15.08 18.12
N VAL A 39 1.51 13.79 17.78
CA VAL A 39 0.68 12.85 18.56
C VAL A 39 1.61 11.99 19.45
N PRO A 40 1.37 11.90 20.78
CA PRO A 40 2.23 11.17 21.70
C PRO A 40 1.97 9.65 21.62
N LEU A 41 2.27 9.06 20.47
CA LEU A 41 2.21 7.61 20.26
C LEU A 41 3.61 7.01 20.23
N PRO A 42 3.78 5.72 20.61
CA PRO A 42 5.02 5.01 20.35
C PRO A 42 5.20 4.81 18.84
N HIS A 43 6.31 5.32 18.30
CA HIS A 43 6.72 5.08 16.91
C HIS A 43 7.70 3.91 16.86
N ILE A 44 7.43 2.93 16.01
CA ILE A 44 8.38 1.86 15.68
C ILE A 44 9.22 2.34 14.50
N VAL A 45 10.50 2.60 14.73
CA VAL A 45 11.39 3.12 13.68
C VAL A 45 11.72 2.03 12.66
N LEU A 46 11.54 2.32 11.38
CA LEU A 46 11.93 1.49 10.25
C LEU A 46 12.92 2.23 9.33
N PRO A 47 13.77 1.51 8.57
CA PRO A 47 14.53 2.12 7.49
C PRO A 47 13.58 2.72 6.43
N ASN A 48 13.96 3.86 5.87
CA ASN A 48 13.21 4.52 4.80
C ASN A 48 13.38 3.78 3.46
N ILE A 49 12.74 2.62 3.33
CA ILE A 49 12.74 1.77 2.14
C ILE A 49 11.33 1.34 1.76
N GLY A 50 11.09 1.10 0.48
CA GLY A 50 9.94 0.34 -0.02
C GLY A 50 8.56 0.93 0.26
N ARG A 51 8.46 2.24 0.49
CA ARG A 51 7.19 2.97 0.67
C ARG A 51 6.25 2.30 1.69
N GLU A 52 4.93 2.32 1.50
CA GLU A 52 3.97 1.64 2.36
C GLU A 52 4.07 0.11 2.26
N GLY A 53 4.37 -0.41 1.07
CA GLY A 53 4.51 -1.85 0.81
C GLY A 53 5.46 -2.56 1.78
N HIS A 54 6.65 -2.00 2.01
CA HIS A 54 7.60 -2.51 3.01
C HIS A 54 7.04 -2.44 4.43
N THR A 55 6.33 -1.38 4.80
CA THR A 55 5.77 -1.28 6.15
C THR A 55 4.71 -2.35 6.40
N TYR A 56 3.79 -2.56 5.46
CA TYR A 56 2.71 -3.52 5.63
C TYR A 56 3.24 -4.96 5.66
N LEU A 57 4.18 -5.30 4.77
CA LEU A 57 4.84 -6.59 4.82
C LEU A 57 5.66 -6.77 6.10
N HIS A 58 6.31 -5.72 6.61
CA HIS A 58 7.04 -5.80 7.88
C HIS A 58 6.10 -6.15 9.03
N HIS A 59 4.97 -5.45 9.12
CA HIS A 59 3.94 -5.75 10.13
C HIS A 59 3.45 -7.20 10.00
N ILE A 60 2.97 -7.59 8.81
CA ILE A 60 2.45 -8.94 8.56
C ILE A 60 3.48 -10.01 8.90
N THR A 61 4.74 -9.86 8.50
CA THR A 61 5.76 -10.89 8.67
C THR A 61 6.29 -11.01 10.10
N THR A 62 6.31 -9.92 10.87
CA THR A 62 6.81 -9.91 12.25
C THR A 62 5.72 -10.20 13.28
N ARG A 63 4.46 -9.97 12.92
CA ARG A 63 3.30 -10.09 13.81
C ARG A 63 2.30 -11.13 13.33
N TYR A 64 2.66 -11.99 12.38
CA TYR A 64 1.74 -12.90 11.69
C TYR A 64 0.81 -13.66 12.65
N ASP A 65 1.36 -14.26 13.70
CA ASP A 65 0.57 -15.03 14.68
C ASP A 65 -0.16 -14.14 15.72
N GLU A 66 0.18 -12.87 15.79
CA GLU A 66 -0.30 -11.86 16.75
C GLU A 66 -1.25 -10.82 16.15
N LEU A 67 -1.52 -10.87 14.84
CA LEU A 67 -2.42 -9.94 14.14
C LEU A 67 -3.77 -9.80 14.88
N ALA A 68 -4.30 -8.59 14.95
CA ALA A 68 -5.66 -8.35 15.43
C ALA A 68 -6.69 -9.05 14.54
N ASP A 69 -7.93 -9.26 15.01
CA ASP A 69 -8.96 -9.90 14.17
C ASP A 69 -9.22 -9.12 12.87
N ILE A 70 -9.10 -7.79 12.93
CA ILE A 70 -9.12 -6.89 11.78
C ILE A 70 -7.93 -5.93 11.85
N THR A 71 -7.18 -5.81 10.75
CA THR A 71 -6.09 -4.84 10.61
C THR A 71 -6.48 -3.79 9.57
N ILE A 72 -6.51 -2.51 9.96
CA ILE A 72 -6.63 -1.37 9.05
C ILE A 72 -5.24 -0.93 8.65
N PHE A 73 -4.92 -0.93 7.35
CA PHE A 73 -3.68 -0.39 6.81
C PHE A 73 -3.93 1.01 6.23
N ALA A 74 -3.06 1.96 6.55
CA ALA A 74 -3.11 3.34 6.05
C ALA A 74 -1.71 3.94 5.85
N GLN A 75 -1.59 4.94 4.98
CA GLN A 75 -0.40 5.79 4.87
C GLN A 75 -0.47 6.94 5.89
N GLY A 76 0.66 7.61 6.13
CA GLY A 76 0.75 8.74 7.07
C GLY A 76 -0.14 9.93 6.70
N SER A 77 -0.49 10.06 5.41
CA SER A 77 -1.53 11.00 4.91
C SER A 77 -2.69 10.21 4.32
N ILE A 78 -3.87 10.31 4.93
CA ILE A 78 -5.11 9.76 4.39
C ILE A 78 -5.95 10.81 3.65
N GLY A 79 -5.68 12.10 3.88
CA GLY A 79 -6.49 13.22 3.37
C GLY A 79 -6.41 13.40 1.85
N ASP A 80 -5.32 12.96 1.23
CA ASP A 80 -5.15 12.98 -0.23
C ASP A 80 -6.02 11.89 -0.93
N HIS A 81 -6.57 10.97 -0.15
CA HIS A 81 -7.27 9.78 -0.66
C HIS A 81 -8.71 9.64 -0.12
N ILE A 82 -9.04 10.17 1.06
CA ILE A 82 -10.28 9.87 1.77
C ILE A 82 -10.88 11.14 2.43
N ASN A 83 -12.20 11.32 2.30
CA ASN A 83 -13.00 12.34 3.00
C ASN A 83 -13.72 11.77 4.26
N LEU A 84 -13.15 10.75 4.89
CA LEU A 84 -13.60 10.13 6.14
C LEU A 84 -12.54 10.33 7.21
N ASN A 85 -12.95 10.49 8.46
CA ASN A 85 -12.01 10.44 9.57
C ASN A 85 -11.75 8.98 9.99
N ILE A 86 -10.61 8.74 10.63
CA ILE A 86 -10.19 7.38 11.00
C ILE A 86 -11.14 6.71 12.00
N VAL A 87 -11.85 7.47 12.84
CA VAL A 87 -12.86 6.94 13.77
C VAL A 87 -14.01 6.30 12.98
N GLN A 88 -14.45 6.94 11.89
CA GLN A 88 -15.46 6.37 10.99
C GLN A 88 -14.95 5.11 10.30
N MET A 89 -13.68 5.09 9.86
CA MET A 89 -13.07 3.89 9.27
C MET A 89 -13.03 2.73 10.28
N LYS A 90 -12.58 2.98 11.52
CA LYS A 90 -12.57 1.99 12.61
C LYS A 90 -13.98 1.45 12.89
N ASN A 91 -14.97 2.33 12.98
CA ASN A 91 -16.36 1.96 13.25
C ASN A 91 -17.03 1.19 12.10
N ALA A 92 -16.62 1.43 10.86
CA ALA A 92 -17.07 0.65 9.71
C ALA A 92 -16.40 -0.73 9.69
N ALA A 93 -15.07 -0.75 9.85
CA ALA A 93 -14.28 -1.97 9.89
C ALA A 93 -14.74 -2.90 11.03
N SER A 94 -15.07 -2.39 12.22
CA SER A 94 -15.53 -3.22 13.34
C SER A 94 -16.85 -3.96 13.08
N LYS A 95 -17.57 -3.63 11.99
CA LYS A 95 -18.83 -4.26 11.58
C LYS A 95 -18.68 -5.04 10.26
N MET A 96 -17.48 -5.12 9.71
CA MET A 96 -17.25 -5.75 8.41
C MET A 96 -17.40 -7.27 8.44
N SER A 97 -17.69 -7.87 7.30
CA SER A 97 -17.66 -9.32 7.15
C SER A 97 -16.22 -9.85 7.26
N THR A 98 -16.03 -10.96 7.94
CA THR A 98 -14.69 -11.57 8.11
C THR A 98 -14.12 -12.14 6.82
N ASP A 99 -14.95 -12.36 5.80
CA ASP A 99 -14.55 -12.94 4.50
C ASP A 99 -14.34 -11.91 3.38
N SER A 100 -14.49 -10.61 3.68
CA SER A 100 -14.37 -9.53 2.71
C SER A 100 -13.26 -8.55 3.12
N ILE A 101 -12.72 -7.83 2.13
CA ILE A 101 -11.86 -6.67 2.39
C ILE A 101 -12.75 -5.44 2.33
N MET A 102 -12.48 -4.43 3.14
CA MET A 102 -13.11 -3.11 3.05
C MET A 102 -12.05 -2.10 2.63
N THR A 103 -12.21 -1.43 1.49
CA THR A 103 -11.28 -0.37 1.05
C THR A 103 -11.82 1.00 1.39
N PHE A 104 -10.92 1.99 1.40
CA PHE A 104 -11.28 3.36 1.69
C PHE A 104 -10.71 4.30 0.62
N PRO A 105 -11.57 5.05 -0.09
CA PRO A 105 -13.04 5.00 -0.05
C PRO A 105 -13.61 3.69 -0.67
N PRO A 106 -14.77 3.19 -0.21
CA PRO A 106 -15.23 1.82 -0.50
C PRO A 106 -15.64 1.54 -1.96
N ARG A 107 -15.65 2.53 -2.86
CA ARG A 107 -16.21 2.39 -4.22
C ARG A 107 -15.32 2.91 -5.35
N ASP A 108 -14.10 3.34 -5.03
CA ASP A 108 -13.21 3.98 -6.02
C ASP A 108 -11.98 3.11 -6.30
N LEU A 109 -12.23 1.84 -6.63
CA LEU A 109 -11.18 0.96 -7.13
C LEU A 109 -10.79 1.35 -8.57
N GLU A 110 -9.50 1.25 -8.84
CA GLU A 110 -8.90 1.51 -10.14
C GLU A 110 -8.54 0.22 -10.88
N LEU A 111 -8.59 0.30 -12.20
CA LEU A 111 -8.17 -0.77 -13.09
C LEU A 111 -6.63 -0.77 -13.22
N PHE A 112 -6.02 -1.95 -13.10
CA PHE A 112 -4.65 -2.18 -13.52
C PHE A 112 -4.58 -3.26 -14.60
N ASP A 113 -4.05 -2.89 -15.76
CA ASP A 113 -3.85 -3.75 -16.95
C ASP A 113 -2.47 -3.54 -17.64
N ALA A 114 -1.60 -2.71 -17.05
CA ALA A 114 -0.30 -2.35 -17.62
C ALA A 114 0.79 -3.32 -17.14
N TRP A 115 0.84 -4.50 -17.74
CA TRP A 115 1.69 -5.61 -17.28
C TRP A 115 3.17 -5.49 -17.66
N GLU A 116 3.52 -4.73 -18.69
CA GLU A 116 4.91 -4.50 -19.13
C GLU A 116 5.63 -3.42 -18.30
N GLY A 117 4.89 -2.64 -17.52
CA GLY A 117 5.42 -1.53 -16.73
C GLY A 117 4.33 -0.54 -16.37
N ILE A 118 4.59 0.32 -15.38
CA ILE A 118 3.62 1.35 -15.01
C ILE A 118 3.63 2.46 -16.05
N GLU A 119 2.50 2.66 -16.71
CA GLU A 119 2.23 3.79 -17.59
C GLU A 119 1.93 5.04 -16.77
N TRP A 120 2.97 5.69 -16.28
CA TRP A 120 2.88 6.82 -15.35
C TRP A 120 1.97 7.92 -15.87
N GLU A 121 2.01 8.23 -17.16
CA GLU A 121 1.27 9.30 -17.83
C GLU A 121 -0.26 9.17 -17.68
N ARG A 122 -0.76 7.98 -17.32
CA ARG A 122 -2.19 7.77 -17.02
C ARG A 122 -2.63 8.40 -15.70
N TYR A 123 -1.71 8.70 -14.79
CA TYR A 123 -2.02 9.14 -13.43
C TYR A 123 -1.92 10.66 -13.26
N PRO A 124 -2.88 11.36 -12.63
CA PRO A 124 -2.82 12.83 -12.48
C PRO A 124 -1.54 13.36 -11.82
N CYS A 125 -0.95 12.56 -10.93
CA CYS A 125 0.28 12.85 -10.20
C CYS A 125 1.56 12.39 -10.92
N TRP A 126 1.48 11.98 -12.19
CA TRP A 126 2.62 11.43 -12.93
C TRP A 126 3.84 12.34 -12.94
N ARG A 127 3.68 13.67 -13.06
CA ARG A 127 4.81 14.62 -13.03
C ARG A 127 5.56 14.61 -11.70
N LYS A 128 4.85 14.35 -10.60
CA LYS A 128 5.44 14.18 -9.27
C LYS A 128 6.19 12.84 -9.21
N TRP A 129 5.59 11.77 -9.73
CA TRP A 129 6.19 10.42 -9.66
C TRP A 129 7.36 10.21 -10.64
N SER A 130 7.26 10.75 -11.85
CA SER A 130 8.30 10.70 -12.88
C SER A 130 9.53 11.55 -12.53
N SER A 131 9.37 12.54 -11.64
CA SER A 131 10.48 13.37 -11.15
C SER A 131 11.17 12.80 -9.92
N MET A 132 10.61 11.78 -9.27
CA MET A 132 11.27 11.11 -8.15
C MET A 132 12.34 10.15 -8.66
N VAL A 133 13.49 10.10 -7.97
CA VAL A 133 14.50 9.06 -8.19
C VAL A 133 13.83 7.71 -7.92
N THR A 134 13.67 6.91 -8.97
CA THR A 134 13.08 5.57 -8.90
C THR A 134 14.16 4.55 -9.14
N LYS A 135 14.26 3.58 -8.23
CA LYS A 135 15.06 2.38 -8.53
C LYS A 135 14.22 1.49 -9.46
N ARG A 136 14.61 1.48 -10.73
CA ARG A 136 14.03 0.62 -11.78
C ARG A 136 14.31 -0.84 -11.51
N MET A 137 13.38 -1.67 -11.97
CA MET A 137 13.41 -3.12 -11.75
C MET A 137 13.98 -3.90 -12.93
N PRO A 138 14.59 -5.07 -12.67
CA PRO A 138 14.87 -6.05 -13.71
C PRO A 138 13.62 -6.77 -14.22
N LEU A 139 12.55 -6.87 -13.42
CA LEU A 139 11.34 -7.62 -13.77
C LEU A 139 10.11 -6.72 -13.91
N THR A 140 9.23 -7.07 -14.83
CA THR A 140 7.97 -6.38 -15.10
C THR A 140 6.90 -6.69 -14.03
N PRO A 141 5.83 -5.89 -13.94
CA PRO A 141 4.66 -6.25 -13.15
C PRO A 141 4.12 -7.66 -13.48
N ALA A 142 4.13 -8.06 -14.75
CA ALA A 142 3.69 -9.37 -15.21
C ALA A 142 4.45 -10.50 -14.53
N GLU A 143 5.78 -10.40 -14.51
CA GLU A 143 6.67 -11.43 -13.98
C GLU A 143 6.53 -11.57 -12.46
N TYR A 144 6.43 -10.44 -11.73
CA TYR A 144 6.12 -10.47 -10.30
C TYR A 144 4.76 -11.08 -10.02
N PHE A 145 3.72 -10.65 -10.76
CA PHE A 145 2.37 -11.14 -10.53
C PHE A 145 2.27 -12.64 -10.81
N ALA A 146 2.78 -13.10 -11.95
CA ALA A 146 2.78 -14.51 -12.31
C ALA A 146 3.52 -15.37 -11.26
N ARG A 147 4.68 -14.89 -10.78
CA ARG A 147 5.48 -15.61 -9.77
C ARG A 147 4.77 -15.74 -8.43
N PHE A 148 4.21 -14.65 -7.91
CA PHE A 148 3.77 -14.60 -6.50
C PHE A 148 2.26 -14.81 -6.30
N ILE A 149 1.45 -14.48 -7.30
CA ILE A 149 -0.02 -14.39 -7.16
C ILE A 149 -0.73 -15.26 -8.20
N GLY A 150 -0.34 -15.13 -9.46
CA GLY A 150 -1.05 -15.69 -10.61
C GLY A 150 -0.74 -17.15 -10.92
N GLY A 151 0.13 -17.81 -10.15
CA GLY A 151 0.47 -19.22 -10.37
C GLY A 151 1.05 -19.49 -11.77
N GLY A 152 1.93 -18.61 -12.23
CA GLY A 152 2.54 -18.64 -13.56
C GLY A 152 1.73 -17.96 -14.67
N ARG A 153 0.58 -17.37 -14.35
CA ARG A 153 -0.30 -16.68 -15.32
C ARG A 153 -0.40 -15.19 -15.01
N VAL A 154 -0.71 -14.41 -16.04
CA VAL A 154 -0.99 -12.98 -15.95
C VAL A 154 -2.45 -12.75 -16.34
N PRO A 155 -3.25 -12.08 -15.51
CA PRO A 155 -4.66 -11.83 -15.81
C PRO A 155 -4.82 -10.70 -16.84
N VAL A 156 -6.03 -10.57 -17.40
CA VAL A 156 -6.34 -9.42 -18.26
C VAL A 156 -6.25 -8.13 -17.46
N SER A 157 -6.79 -8.13 -16.24
CA SER A 157 -6.72 -6.99 -15.35
C SER A 157 -6.96 -7.37 -13.89
N ILE A 158 -6.62 -6.44 -12.99
CA ILE A 158 -6.98 -6.48 -11.58
C ILE A 158 -7.58 -5.17 -11.12
N GLY A 159 -8.35 -5.22 -10.03
CA GLY A 159 -8.82 -4.06 -9.29
C GLY A 159 -7.89 -3.76 -8.12
N PHE A 160 -7.56 -2.49 -7.90
CA PHE A 160 -6.75 -2.08 -6.76
C PHE A 160 -7.27 -0.79 -6.10
N GLN A 161 -6.84 -0.57 -4.85
CA GLN A 161 -7.15 0.64 -4.09
C GLN A 161 -5.93 1.58 -4.10
N PRO A 162 -6.00 2.74 -4.77
CA PRO A 162 -4.97 3.77 -4.67
C PRO A 162 -4.75 4.18 -3.22
N GLY A 163 -3.48 4.37 -2.85
CA GLY A 163 -3.09 4.68 -1.47
C GLY A 163 -3.00 3.45 -0.55
N ALA A 164 -3.40 2.26 -1.02
CA ALA A 164 -3.40 1.01 -0.24
C ALA A 164 -4.10 1.12 1.13
N ILE A 165 -5.24 1.82 1.17
CA ILE A 165 -5.99 2.04 2.41
C ILE A 165 -7.18 1.07 2.50
N PHE A 166 -7.10 0.12 3.42
CA PHE A 166 -8.11 -0.93 3.57
C PHE A 166 -8.10 -1.57 4.97
N ALA A 167 -9.23 -2.16 5.36
CA ALA A 167 -9.36 -3.06 6.49
C ALA A 167 -9.40 -4.51 5.98
N VAL A 168 -8.60 -5.37 6.60
CA VAL A 168 -8.46 -6.78 6.21
C VAL A 168 -8.60 -7.67 7.45
N PRO A 169 -9.54 -8.62 7.44
CA PRO A 169 -9.63 -9.64 8.47
C PRO A 169 -8.39 -10.52 8.51
N ARG A 170 -7.94 -10.87 9.71
CA ARG A 170 -6.79 -11.77 9.94
C ARG A 170 -6.85 -13.04 9.12
N GLN A 171 -8.02 -13.67 9.04
CA GLN A 171 -8.20 -14.92 8.30
C GLN A 171 -7.90 -14.78 6.80
N ILE A 172 -8.11 -13.59 6.22
CA ILE A 172 -7.76 -13.31 4.83
C ILE A 172 -6.24 -13.19 4.70
N ILE A 173 -5.55 -12.51 5.62
CA ILE A 173 -4.08 -12.46 5.65
C ILE A 173 -3.51 -13.88 5.82
N HIS A 174 -4.13 -14.69 6.68
CA HIS A 174 -3.73 -16.08 6.99
C HIS A 174 -4.07 -17.08 5.89
N SER A 175 -4.94 -16.73 4.95
CA SER A 175 -5.18 -17.56 3.75
C SER A 175 -3.94 -17.69 2.87
N ARG A 176 -2.92 -16.84 3.07
CA ARG A 176 -1.62 -16.92 2.43
C ARG A 176 -0.54 -17.30 3.45
N PRO A 177 0.40 -18.20 3.11
CA PRO A 177 1.42 -18.65 4.05
C PRO A 177 2.40 -17.51 4.37
N LEU A 178 2.91 -17.48 5.60
CA LEU A 178 3.95 -16.55 6.04
C LEU A 178 5.16 -16.50 5.08
N GLY A 179 5.52 -17.65 4.50
CA GLY A 179 6.60 -17.77 3.51
C GLY A 179 6.42 -16.85 2.31
N LEU A 180 5.19 -16.70 1.79
CA LEU A 180 4.91 -15.81 0.66
C LEU A 180 5.22 -14.35 1.01
N TYR A 181 4.76 -13.87 2.17
CA TYR A 181 5.01 -12.50 2.60
C TYR A 181 6.49 -12.21 2.83
N LYS A 182 7.24 -13.19 3.36
CA LYS A 182 8.70 -13.09 3.51
C LYS A 182 9.41 -13.05 2.15
N GLU A 183 8.95 -13.83 1.18
CA GLU A 183 9.53 -13.82 -0.17
C GLU A 183 9.24 -12.52 -0.91
N LEU A 184 8.01 -11.98 -0.78
CA LEU A 184 7.65 -10.65 -1.29
C LEU A 184 8.53 -9.56 -0.66
N MET A 185 8.69 -9.58 0.67
CA MET A 185 9.56 -8.63 1.39
C MET A 185 10.99 -8.68 0.84
N GLN A 186 11.55 -9.90 0.76
CA GLN A 186 12.91 -10.12 0.30
C GLN A 186 13.12 -9.65 -1.15
N THR A 187 12.18 -9.96 -2.04
CA THR A 187 12.34 -9.75 -3.48
C THR A 187 11.95 -8.33 -3.92
N MET A 188 11.03 -7.69 -3.21
CA MET A 188 10.51 -6.38 -3.59
C MET A 188 11.19 -5.22 -2.88
N PHE A 189 11.74 -5.42 -1.67
CA PHE A 189 12.14 -4.29 -0.81
C PHE A 189 13.49 -4.43 -0.10
N LEU A 190 14.09 -5.62 -0.07
CA LEU A 190 15.38 -5.85 0.58
C LEU A 190 16.51 -6.07 -0.43
N GLY A 191 17.75 -6.20 0.06
CA GLY A 191 18.93 -6.38 -0.78
C GLY A 191 19.12 -5.21 -1.74
N ASP A 192 19.28 -5.50 -3.03
CA ASP A 192 19.40 -4.48 -4.06
C ASP A 192 18.18 -3.57 -4.14
N MET A 193 17.01 -4.02 -3.66
CA MET A 193 15.78 -3.25 -3.65
C MET A 193 15.55 -2.39 -2.40
N ALA A 194 16.51 -2.35 -1.48
CA ALA A 194 16.51 -1.49 -0.32
C ALA A 194 16.69 -0.01 -0.70
N HIS A 195 15.68 0.56 -1.34
CA HIS A 195 15.61 1.95 -1.80
C HIS A 195 14.34 2.60 -1.24
N PHE A 196 14.37 3.91 -0.96
CA PHE A 196 13.21 4.64 -0.41
C PHE A 196 12.02 4.66 -1.38
N ASN A 197 12.31 4.66 -2.68
CA ASN A 197 11.32 4.69 -3.74
C ASN A 197 11.63 3.63 -4.82
N PRO A 198 11.41 2.35 -4.55
CA PRO A 198 11.56 1.30 -5.55
C PRO A 198 10.25 1.16 -6.35
N GLU A 199 10.35 0.85 -7.64
CA GLU A 199 9.17 0.70 -8.51
C GLU A 199 8.22 -0.40 -8.03
N THR A 200 8.76 -1.44 -7.38
CA THR A 200 8.02 -2.51 -6.69
C THR A 200 7.07 -2.01 -5.61
N GLY A 201 7.30 -0.84 -5.01
CA GLY A 201 6.33 -0.23 -4.10
C GLY A 201 4.98 -0.01 -4.78
N HIS A 202 5.03 0.48 -6.02
CA HIS A 202 3.82 0.71 -6.82
C HIS A 202 3.20 -0.58 -7.37
N TYR A 203 4.01 -1.62 -7.59
CA TYR A 203 3.49 -2.95 -7.93
C TYR A 203 2.71 -3.52 -6.73
N MET A 204 3.31 -3.46 -5.53
CA MET A 204 2.69 -3.99 -4.33
C MET A 204 1.39 -3.27 -3.98
N GLU A 205 1.34 -1.94 -4.11
CA GLU A 205 0.10 -1.15 -3.97
C GLU A 205 -1.05 -1.72 -4.81
N ARG A 206 -0.77 -2.12 -6.05
CA ARG A 206 -1.76 -2.71 -6.98
C ARG A 206 -2.12 -4.14 -6.61
N PHE A 207 -1.19 -4.88 -6.03
CA PHE A 207 -1.31 -6.32 -5.86
C PHE A 207 -2.05 -6.75 -4.59
N TRP A 208 -2.18 -5.89 -3.58
CA TRP A 208 -2.77 -6.24 -2.27
C TRP A 208 -4.11 -6.98 -2.37
N LEU A 209 -5.08 -6.39 -3.09
CA LEU A 209 -6.43 -6.95 -3.17
C LEU A 209 -6.45 -8.27 -3.94
N ALA A 210 -5.78 -8.32 -5.11
CA ALA A 210 -5.67 -9.53 -5.93
C ALA A 210 -4.95 -10.68 -5.20
N MET A 211 -3.91 -10.35 -4.42
CA MET A 211 -3.19 -11.32 -3.60
C MET A 211 -4.13 -11.95 -2.56
N TRP A 212 -4.96 -11.18 -1.88
CA TRP A 212 -5.79 -11.72 -0.81
C TRP A 212 -7.11 -12.33 -1.27
N LYS A 213 -7.74 -11.73 -2.27
CA LYS A 213 -9.09 -12.08 -2.72
C LYS A 213 -9.12 -12.20 -4.26
N PRO A 214 -8.40 -13.19 -4.83
CA PRO A 214 -8.25 -13.33 -6.28
C PRO A 214 -9.60 -13.47 -7.00
N ASP A 215 -10.57 -14.18 -6.40
CA ASP A 215 -11.90 -14.38 -6.97
C ASP A 215 -12.72 -13.08 -7.06
N GLU A 216 -12.34 -12.02 -6.33
CA GLU A 216 -13.03 -10.74 -6.33
C GLU A 216 -12.30 -9.68 -7.15
N TYR A 217 -10.97 -9.74 -7.23
CA TYR A 217 -10.17 -8.65 -7.78
C TYR A 217 -9.31 -9.02 -8.98
N ILE A 218 -9.43 -10.24 -9.51
CA ILE A 218 -8.75 -10.67 -10.72
C ILE A 218 -9.75 -11.01 -11.83
N CYS A 219 -9.53 -10.44 -13.01
CA CYS A 219 -10.23 -10.80 -14.24
C CYS A 219 -9.27 -11.58 -15.16
N TRP A 220 -9.46 -12.89 -15.27
CA TRP A 220 -8.62 -13.75 -16.11
C TRP A 220 -8.99 -13.67 -17.59
N SER A 221 -10.20 -13.21 -17.86
CA SER A 221 -10.80 -13.08 -19.19
C SER A 221 -11.64 -11.81 -19.28
N ARG A 222 -12.06 -11.42 -20.48
CA ARG A 222 -12.94 -10.24 -20.64
C ARG A 222 -14.36 -10.54 -20.15
N GLU A 223 -14.73 -11.81 -20.18
CA GLU A 223 -16.01 -12.36 -19.74
C GLU A 223 -16.18 -12.28 -18.22
N ASP A 224 -15.07 -12.24 -17.46
CA ASP A 224 -15.11 -12.03 -16.01
C ASP A 224 -15.57 -10.62 -15.63
N VAL A 225 -15.48 -9.63 -16.54
CA VAL A 225 -15.71 -8.22 -16.23
C VAL A 225 -17.20 -7.93 -16.02
N SER A 226 -17.61 -7.73 -14.77
CA SER A 226 -18.95 -7.33 -14.35
C SER A 226 -19.10 -5.81 -14.18
N LYS A 227 -20.31 -5.30 -14.37
CA LYS A 227 -20.70 -3.91 -14.02
C LYS A 227 -21.40 -3.84 -12.66
N THR A 228 -21.95 -4.96 -12.19
CA THR A 228 -22.96 -5.02 -11.12
C THR A 228 -22.53 -5.84 -9.93
N ASP A 229 -21.52 -6.69 -10.07
CA ASP A 229 -21.07 -7.57 -8.99
C ASP A 229 -20.42 -6.75 -7.89
N ARG A 230 -20.78 -7.08 -6.65
CA ARG A 230 -20.28 -6.42 -5.46
C ARG A 230 -19.92 -7.46 -4.40
N ASN A 231 -18.88 -7.18 -3.61
CA ASN A 231 -18.64 -7.94 -2.37
C ASN A 231 -19.62 -7.50 -1.27
N ARG A 232 -19.51 -8.12 -0.09
CA ARG A 232 -20.40 -7.83 1.05
C ARG A 232 -20.28 -6.40 1.59
N GLU A 233 -19.14 -5.75 1.33
CA GLU A 233 -18.91 -4.34 1.68
C GLU A 233 -19.41 -3.38 0.57
N GLY A 234 -20.08 -3.90 -0.46
CA GLY A 234 -20.67 -3.12 -1.54
C GLY A 234 -19.65 -2.57 -2.53
N GLN A 235 -18.45 -3.13 -2.58
CA GLN A 235 -17.36 -2.73 -3.47
C GLN A 235 -17.44 -3.49 -4.79
N LEU A 236 -17.10 -2.85 -5.90
CA LEU A 236 -17.03 -3.47 -7.23
C LEU A 236 -16.07 -4.67 -7.26
N THR A 237 -16.59 -5.87 -7.49
CA THR A 237 -15.80 -7.09 -7.72
C THR A 237 -15.85 -7.48 -9.19
N LYS A 238 -14.74 -8.06 -9.68
CA LYS A 238 -14.46 -8.35 -11.09
C LYS A 238 -14.93 -7.23 -12.01
N GLY A 239 -14.77 -5.99 -11.55
CA GLY A 239 -15.55 -4.87 -12.03
C GLY A 239 -14.99 -4.29 -13.32
N ARG A 240 -15.81 -3.56 -14.07
CA ARG A 240 -15.29 -2.45 -14.91
C ARG A 240 -14.83 -1.32 -13.98
N TRP A 241 -13.76 -1.58 -13.24
CA TRP A 241 -13.12 -0.60 -12.36
C TRP A 241 -12.80 0.66 -13.14
N ARG A 242 -12.69 1.79 -12.42
CA ARG A 242 -12.47 3.05 -13.10
C ARG A 242 -11.10 2.99 -13.77
N VAL A 243 -11.11 3.20 -15.09
CA VAL A 243 -9.91 3.60 -15.79
C VAL A 243 -9.59 4.97 -15.23
N VAL A 244 -8.35 5.18 -14.77
CA VAL A 244 -7.89 6.50 -14.37
C VAL A 244 -8.18 7.45 -15.53
N PRO A 245 -9.05 8.47 -15.37
CA PRO A 245 -9.30 9.40 -16.45
C PRO A 245 -7.97 10.06 -16.79
N ALA A 246 -7.46 9.84 -18.00
CA ALA A 246 -6.42 10.69 -18.55
C ALA A 246 -7.02 12.10 -18.54
N VAL A 247 -6.55 12.96 -17.65
CA VAL A 247 -7.05 14.33 -17.57
C VAL A 247 -6.89 14.92 -18.96
N HIS A 248 -7.99 15.34 -19.56
CA HIS A 248 -7.99 16.05 -20.83
C HIS A 248 -6.89 17.12 -20.77
N ARG A 249 -6.00 17.09 -21.76
CA ARG A 249 -5.15 18.23 -22.08
C ARG A 249 -6.12 19.38 -22.33
N ASP A 250 -6.36 20.21 -21.33
CA ASP A 250 -6.74 21.61 -21.40
C ASP A 250 -7.07 22.10 -19.98
N HIS A 251 -6.31 23.11 -19.55
CA HIS A 251 -6.46 23.87 -18.30
C HIS A 251 -5.85 23.25 -17.03
N VAL A 252 -4.52 23.09 -17.04
CA VAL A 252 -3.74 23.25 -15.81
C VAL A 252 -3.61 24.75 -15.55
N GLY A 253 -4.43 25.26 -14.63
CA GLY A 253 -4.07 26.45 -13.88
C GLY A 253 -2.71 26.22 -13.23
N SER A 254 -1.76 27.08 -13.54
CA SER A 254 -0.39 27.07 -13.06
C SER A 254 -0.32 26.93 -11.54
N ILE A 255 0.19 25.80 -11.05
CA ILE A 255 0.68 25.69 -9.68
C ILE A 255 2.00 26.47 -9.62
N PRO A 256 2.21 27.40 -8.66
CA PRO A 256 3.46 28.16 -8.58
C PRO A 256 4.64 27.22 -8.34
N GLU A 257 5.67 27.31 -9.19
CA GLU A 257 6.91 26.52 -9.16
C GLU A 257 7.71 26.58 -7.84
N ALA A 258 7.32 27.46 -6.92
CA ALA A 258 8.03 27.70 -5.66
C ALA A 258 7.87 26.57 -4.63
N GLY A 259 6.71 25.91 -4.55
CA GLY A 259 6.44 24.88 -3.51
C GLY A 259 7.01 23.49 -3.83
N ALA A 260 7.21 23.16 -5.11
CA ALA A 260 7.75 21.87 -5.52
C ALA A 260 9.27 21.77 -5.26
N LYS A 261 9.99 22.88 -5.38
CA LYS A 261 11.45 22.91 -5.16
C LYS A 261 11.85 22.71 -3.70
N GLU A 262 11.02 23.11 -2.74
CA GLU A 262 11.33 22.93 -1.31
C GLU A 262 11.11 21.49 -0.81
N ALA A 263 10.12 20.76 -1.34
CA ALA A 263 9.93 19.35 -1.03
C ALA A 263 11.02 18.45 -1.65
N ILE A 264 11.53 18.82 -2.83
CA ILE A 264 12.61 18.11 -3.52
C ILE A 264 13.95 18.28 -2.78
N ASN A 265 14.22 19.46 -2.21
CA ASN A 265 15.52 19.78 -1.60
C ASN A 265 15.70 19.22 -0.17
N GLN A 266 14.63 18.74 0.48
CA GLN A 266 14.69 18.11 1.80
C GLN A 266 14.87 16.58 1.75
N GLN A 267 14.62 15.93 0.60
CA GLN A 267 14.84 14.49 0.43
C GLN A 267 16.31 14.12 0.14
N ASP A 268 17.14 15.08 -0.27
CA ASP A 268 18.41 14.80 -0.98
C ASP A 268 19.69 14.99 -0.16
N LYS A 269 19.61 15.07 1.17
CA LYS A 269 20.80 15.32 2.00
C LYS A 269 21.02 14.27 3.08
N ARG A 270 21.50 13.08 2.67
CA ARG A 270 22.67 12.44 3.28
C ARG A 270 23.14 11.15 2.56
N PRO A 271 24.44 10.81 2.65
CA PRO A 271 25.04 9.68 1.93
C PRO A 271 24.58 8.33 2.49
N GLN A 272 24.43 7.35 1.59
CA GLN A 272 24.20 5.95 1.95
C GLN A 272 25.36 5.44 2.82
N ALA A 273 25.11 5.16 4.10
CA ALA A 273 26.05 4.42 4.92
C ALA A 273 26.08 2.95 4.45
N SER A 274 27.26 2.45 4.10
CA SER A 274 27.46 1.11 3.53
C SER A 274 26.85 0.00 4.41
N PHE A 275 25.95 -0.77 3.82
CA PHE A 275 25.10 -1.79 4.45
C PHE A 275 25.83 -3.07 4.94
N VAL A 276 27.16 -3.09 4.95
CA VAL A 276 27.95 -4.32 5.21
C VAL A 276 28.20 -4.59 6.71
N GLY A 277 27.88 -3.65 7.61
CA GLY A 277 28.27 -3.75 9.03
C GLY A 277 27.24 -4.28 10.04
N VAL A 278 25.94 -4.33 9.72
CA VAL A 278 24.89 -4.40 10.78
C VAL A 278 24.28 -5.80 10.99
N ILE A 279 24.56 -6.78 10.12
CA ILE A 279 23.98 -8.14 10.22
C ILE A 279 24.76 -9.08 11.18
N ARG A 280 25.89 -8.66 11.76
CA ARG A 280 26.71 -9.54 12.63
C ARG A 280 26.51 -9.43 14.15
N ALA A 281 25.56 -8.64 14.64
CA ALA A 281 25.48 -8.33 16.09
C ALA A 281 24.25 -8.88 16.84
N ARG A 282 23.43 -9.77 16.28
CA ARG A 282 22.28 -10.37 17.01
C ARG A 282 22.07 -11.88 16.82
N LEU A 283 23.18 -12.60 16.60
CA LEU A 283 23.24 -14.04 16.83
C LEU A 283 24.47 -14.33 17.68
N ASN A 284 24.32 -14.07 18.98
CA ASN A 284 25.00 -14.69 20.12
C ASN A 284 24.18 -14.40 21.37
#